data_AF-Q5FMU8-F1
#
_entry.id   AF-Q5FMU8-F1
#
_cell.length_a   1.000
_cell.length_b   1.000
_cell.length_c   1.000
_cell.angle_alpha   90.00
_cell.angle_beta   90.00
_cell.angle_gamma   90.00
#
_symmetry.space_group_name_H-M   'P 1'
#
loop_
_entity.id
_entity.type
_entity.pdbx_description
1 polymer ?
#
loop_
_entity_poly.entity_id
_entity_poly.type
_entity_poly.pdbx_seq_one_letter_code
_entity_poly.pdbx_strand_id
1 'polypeptide(L)'
;MSMKLSKKLLFSSAVIAGLLLSVAPATVQAAKQLPVHDYNRITSAYITFPKDTDVYNADGTIQDHNGQKISRQKGWLKVDKLVYIWVPSENKAELFYHLVGTSFYASTTPTARKSRIEVGHNAYVKANDVKAIDVGLKLTPSNTAAEAEAAAKK
;
A
#
# COMPACT_ATOMS: atom_id res chain seq x y z
N MET A 1 36.43 68.19 40.20
CA MET A 1 35.57 67.01 40.45
C MET A 1 34.20 67.32 39.84
N SER A 2 33.53 66.33 39.26
CA SER A 2 32.26 66.41 38.50
C SER A 2 32.33 66.66 36.99
N MET A 3 32.27 65.51 36.31
CA MET A 3 31.26 65.08 35.33
C MET A 3 31.09 65.83 33.99
N LYS A 4 31.20 64.99 32.96
CA LYS A 4 31.34 65.27 31.53
C LYS A 4 30.06 65.85 30.90
N LEU A 5 30.25 67.08 30.44
CA LEU A 5 29.81 67.74 29.21
C LEU A 5 28.88 66.97 28.25
N SER A 6 27.64 67.47 28.19
CA SER A 6 26.70 67.40 27.08
C SER A 6 27.26 68.08 25.82
N LYS A 7 27.08 67.49 24.64
CA LYS A 7 27.11 68.21 23.36
C LYS A 7 26.00 67.73 22.44
N LYS A 8 24.96 68.56 22.31
CA LYS A 8 24.21 68.70 21.08
C LYS A 8 25.10 69.43 20.08
N LEU A 9 25.22 68.94 18.85
CA LEU A 9 25.60 69.79 17.72
C LEU A 9 24.87 69.33 16.44
N LEU A 10 24.47 70.34 15.69
CA LEU A 10 23.45 70.37 14.66
C LEU A 10 23.97 69.95 13.27
N PHE A 11 22.99 69.55 12.46
CA PHE A 11 22.90 69.39 11.01
C PHE A 11 24.08 69.82 10.11
N SER A 12 24.38 68.99 9.11
CA SER A 12 24.84 69.44 7.79
C SER A 12 24.28 68.50 6.71
N SER A 13 23.65 69.12 5.72
CA SER A 13 22.89 68.52 4.63
C SER A 13 23.75 67.91 3.52
N ALA A 14 23.08 67.04 2.73
CA ALA A 14 23.36 66.62 1.35
C ALA A 14 24.60 65.73 1.16
N VAL A 15 24.55 64.63 0.41
CA VAL A 15 24.23 64.56 -1.02
C VAL A 15 23.55 63.22 -1.36
N ILE A 16 22.50 63.31 -2.17
CA ILE A 16 21.77 62.18 -2.76
C ILE A 16 22.63 61.63 -3.92
N ALA A 17 23.19 60.44 -3.76
CA ALA A 17 23.71 59.64 -4.87
C ALA A 17 22.68 58.56 -5.19
N GLY A 18 21.96 58.75 -6.30
CA GLY A 18 20.99 57.79 -6.82
C GLY A 18 21.68 56.49 -7.21
N LEU A 19 21.39 55.41 -6.47
CA LEU A 19 21.69 54.05 -6.90
C LEU A 19 20.42 53.50 -7.58
N LEU A 20 20.44 53.42 -8.90
CA LEU A 20 19.44 52.67 -9.66
C LEU A 20 19.60 51.18 -9.32
N LEU A 21 18.81 50.67 -8.38
CA LEU A 21 18.60 49.23 -8.26
C LEU A 21 17.71 48.78 -9.42
N SER A 22 18.29 48.12 -10.41
CA SER A 22 17.52 47.30 -11.34
C SER A 22 16.90 46.15 -10.55
N VAL A 23 15.57 46.19 -10.37
CA VAL A 23 14.83 45.08 -9.77
C VAL A 23 14.71 44.01 -10.85
N ALA A 24 15.60 43.03 -10.85
CA ALA A 24 15.36 41.81 -11.61
C ALA A 24 14.13 41.10 -11.00
N PRO A 25 13.16 40.61 -11.79
CA PRO A 25 12.06 39.85 -11.23
C PRO A 25 12.64 38.58 -10.62
N ALA A 26 12.55 38.44 -9.30
CA ALA A 26 12.88 37.20 -8.63
C ALA A 26 11.87 36.14 -9.11
N THR A 27 12.33 35.22 -9.93
CA THR A 27 11.51 34.06 -10.31
C THR A 27 11.40 33.15 -9.10
N VAL A 28 10.19 33.04 -8.55
CA VAL A 28 9.90 32.08 -7.49
C VAL A 28 9.92 30.69 -8.11
N GLN A 29 11.03 29.96 -7.93
CA GLN A 29 11.08 28.55 -8.27
C GLN A 29 10.65 27.72 -7.05
N ALA A 30 9.68 26.83 -7.24
CA ALA A 30 9.19 25.96 -6.18
C ALA A 30 10.31 25.04 -5.69
N ALA A 31 10.75 25.23 -4.44
CA ALA A 31 11.88 24.51 -3.84
C ALA A 31 11.59 23.04 -3.50
N LYS A 32 10.35 22.57 -3.71
CA LYS A 32 9.96 21.20 -3.40
C LYS A 32 9.01 20.70 -4.49
N GLN A 33 9.38 19.60 -5.14
CA GLN A 33 8.42 18.86 -5.94
C GLN A 33 7.26 18.44 -5.02
N LEU A 34 6.04 18.85 -5.36
CA LEU A 34 4.85 18.32 -4.72
C LEU A 34 4.84 16.80 -4.95
N PRO A 35 4.51 15.98 -3.93
CA PRO A 35 4.37 14.56 -4.14
C PRO A 35 3.34 14.33 -5.26
N VAL A 36 3.79 13.75 -6.36
CA VAL A 36 2.90 13.33 -7.44
C VAL A 36 2.18 12.10 -6.91
N HIS A 37 0.94 12.30 -6.46
CA HIS A 37 0.06 11.20 -6.09
C HIS A 37 -0.59 10.66 -7.38
N ASP A 38 -0.35 9.38 -7.68
CA ASP A 38 -1.11 8.67 -8.71
C ASP A 38 -2.51 8.33 -8.17
N TYR A 39 -3.43 9.28 -8.32
CA TYR A 39 -4.81 9.19 -7.82
C TYR A 39 -5.62 8.04 -8.46
N ASN A 40 -5.16 7.45 -9.57
CA ASN A 40 -5.85 6.31 -10.18
C ASN A 40 -5.62 4.99 -9.40
N ARG A 41 -4.59 4.93 -8.54
CA ARG A 41 -4.13 3.69 -7.89
C ARG A 41 -4.45 3.58 -6.41
N ILE A 42 -4.93 4.65 -5.78
CA ILE A 42 -5.24 4.67 -4.33
C ILE A 42 -6.54 3.95 -3.95
N THR A 43 -7.35 3.51 -4.91
CA THR A 43 -8.66 2.87 -4.64
C THR A 43 -8.60 1.36 -4.50
N SER A 44 -7.45 0.74 -4.79
CA SER A 44 -7.31 -0.72 -4.86
C SER A 44 -6.01 -1.16 -4.20
N ALA A 45 -6.08 -2.31 -3.54
CA ALA A 45 -4.90 -3.00 -3.04
C ALA A 45 -4.51 -4.10 -4.01
N TYR A 46 -3.22 -4.39 -4.08
CA TYR A 46 -2.67 -5.35 -5.03
C TYR A 46 -1.69 -6.32 -4.38
N ILE A 47 -1.67 -7.55 -4.89
CA ILE A 47 -0.70 -8.58 -4.56
C ILE A 47 -0.08 -9.14 -5.84
N THR A 48 1.02 -9.88 -5.69
CA THR A 48 1.59 -10.74 -6.74
C THR A 48 1.87 -12.12 -6.18
N PHE A 49 1.88 -13.13 -7.05
CA PHE A 49 2.10 -14.53 -6.69
C PHE A 49 3.54 -14.94 -7.03
N PRO A 50 4.47 -14.93 -6.06
CA PRO A 50 5.87 -15.29 -6.31
C PRO A 50 6.08 -16.79 -6.55
N LYS A 51 5.12 -17.62 -6.11
CA LYS A 51 5.10 -19.08 -6.22
C LYS A 51 3.68 -19.57 -6.47
N ASP A 52 3.54 -20.84 -6.84
CA ASP A 52 2.24 -21.48 -6.93
C ASP A 52 1.58 -21.51 -5.54
N THR A 53 0.32 -21.09 -5.46
CA THR A 53 -0.34 -20.73 -4.19
C THR A 53 -1.70 -21.40 -4.08
N ASP A 54 -1.95 -22.02 -2.92
CA ASP A 54 -3.24 -22.64 -2.59
C ASP A 54 -4.34 -21.58 -2.42
N VAL A 55 -5.56 -21.98 -2.75
CA VAL A 55 -6.76 -21.15 -2.59
C VAL A 55 -7.57 -21.70 -1.44
N TYR A 56 -8.13 -20.81 -0.64
CA TYR A 56 -8.88 -21.14 0.56
C TYR A 56 -10.32 -20.61 0.46
N ASN A 57 -11.23 -21.35 1.06
CA ASN A 57 -12.59 -20.91 1.34
C ASN A 57 -12.61 -19.95 2.55
N ALA A 58 -13.74 -19.28 2.75
CA ALA A 58 -13.95 -18.39 3.89
C ALA A 58 -13.89 -19.11 5.26
N ASP A 59 -14.05 -20.43 5.29
CA ASP A 59 -13.96 -21.28 6.49
C ASP A 59 -12.53 -21.78 6.77
N GLY A 60 -11.55 -21.37 5.96
CA GLY A 60 -10.14 -21.73 6.10
C GLY A 60 -9.77 -23.11 5.58
N THR A 61 -10.68 -23.81 4.91
CA THR A 61 -10.37 -25.04 4.17
C THR A 61 -9.76 -24.72 2.80
N ILE A 62 -8.91 -25.62 2.28
CA ILE A 62 -8.35 -25.49 0.93
C ILE A 62 -9.44 -25.81 -0.10
N GLN A 63 -9.57 -24.99 -1.14
CA GLN A 63 -10.35 -25.31 -2.33
C GLN A 63 -9.62 -26.35 -3.17
N ASP A 64 -10.26 -27.50 -3.39
CA ASP A 64 -9.71 -28.51 -4.29
C ASP A 64 -10.03 -28.18 -5.74
N HIS A 65 -8.99 -27.95 -6.53
CA HIS A 65 -9.05 -27.78 -7.97
C HIS A 65 -8.36 -28.92 -8.71
N ASN A 66 -8.58 -30.16 -8.26
CA ASN A 66 -7.87 -31.36 -8.73
C ASN A 66 -6.34 -31.24 -8.53
N GLY A 67 -5.95 -30.68 -7.39
CA GLY A 67 -4.56 -30.39 -7.04
C GLY A 67 -3.90 -29.23 -7.80
N GLN A 68 -4.61 -28.55 -8.70
CA GLN A 68 -4.10 -27.33 -9.33
C GLN A 68 -4.11 -26.16 -8.33
N LYS A 69 -3.12 -25.28 -8.44
CA LYS A 69 -2.97 -24.06 -7.62
C LYS A 69 -3.02 -22.83 -8.50
N ILE A 70 -3.19 -21.64 -7.92
CA ILE A 70 -2.93 -20.40 -8.67
C ILE A 70 -1.45 -20.39 -9.02
N SER A 71 -1.13 -20.28 -10.31
CA SER A 71 0.26 -20.29 -10.74
C SER A 71 0.98 -19.01 -10.35
N ARG A 72 2.29 -19.13 -10.15
CA ARG A 72 3.20 -17.99 -10.08
C ARG A 72 2.95 -17.03 -11.24
N GLN A 73 2.74 -15.76 -10.93
CA GLN A 73 2.52 -14.71 -11.93
C GLN A 73 3.05 -13.37 -11.43
N LYS A 74 3.71 -12.63 -12.34
CA LYS A 74 4.31 -11.31 -12.05
C LYS A 74 3.31 -10.15 -12.15
N GLY A 75 2.09 -10.42 -12.61
CA GLY A 75 1.03 -9.41 -12.68
C GLY A 75 0.60 -8.94 -11.30
N TRP A 76 0.03 -7.74 -11.25
CA TRP A 76 -0.61 -7.19 -10.05
C TRP A 76 -2.07 -7.62 -10.03
N LEU A 77 -2.46 -8.31 -8.99
CA LEU A 77 -3.81 -8.85 -8.83
C LEU A 77 -4.52 -8.08 -7.74
N LYS A 78 -5.74 -7.62 -8.06
CA LYS A 78 -6.54 -6.81 -7.16
C LYS A 78 -7.11 -7.65 -6.01
N VAL A 79 -7.02 -7.10 -4.81
CA VAL A 79 -7.62 -7.61 -3.57
C VAL A 79 -8.39 -6.48 -2.89
N ASP A 80 -9.42 -6.81 -2.14
CA ASP A 80 -10.32 -5.82 -1.49
C ASP A 80 -10.40 -5.96 0.03
N LYS A 81 -10.04 -7.12 0.58
CA LYS A 81 -10.07 -7.39 2.03
C LYS A 81 -8.82 -8.10 2.49
N LEU A 82 -8.39 -7.74 3.70
CA LEU A 82 -7.38 -8.42 4.49
C LEU A 82 -8.08 -8.91 5.77
N VAL A 83 -8.02 -10.20 6.08
CA VAL A 83 -8.84 -10.81 7.14
C VAL A 83 -8.10 -11.98 7.79
N TYR A 84 -8.25 -12.16 9.10
CA TYR A 84 -7.85 -13.37 9.78
C TYR A 84 -8.92 -14.44 9.59
N ILE A 85 -8.50 -15.62 9.10
CA ILE A 85 -9.35 -16.81 8.95
C ILE A 85 -8.71 -17.92 9.78
N TRP A 86 -9.54 -18.65 10.53
CA TRP A 86 -9.10 -19.84 11.25
C TRP A 86 -8.83 -20.96 10.25
N VAL A 87 -7.63 -21.54 10.25
CA VAL A 87 -7.24 -22.65 9.37
C VAL A 87 -7.34 -23.95 10.18
N PRO A 88 -8.38 -24.79 9.96
CA PRO A 88 -8.59 -25.98 10.79
C PRO A 88 -7.43 -26.97 10.76
N SER A 89 -6.79 -27.15 9.61
CA SER A 89 -5.64 -28.05 9.43
C SER A 89 -4.38 -27.60 10.18
N GLU A 90 -4.29 -26.33 10.54
CA GLU A 90 -3.15 -25.75 11.27
C GLU A 90 -3.50 -25.37 12.71
N ASN A 91 -4.78 -25.46 13.08
CA ASN A 91 -5.29 -25.10 14.40
C ASN A 91 -4.84 -23.69 14.86
N LYS A 92 -4.86 -22.72 13.93
CA LYS A 92 -4.51 -21.32 14.18
C LYS A 92 -5.21 -20.37 13.21
N ALA A 93 -5.32 -19.10 13.60
CA ALA A 93 -5.76 -18.04 12.71
C ALA A 93 -4.58 -17.50 11.89
N GLU A 94 -4.75 -17.44 10.57
CA GLU A 94 -3.77 -16.91 9.63
C GLU A 94 -4.38 -15.72 8.88
N LEU A 95 -3.52 -14.85 8.33
CA LEU A 95 -3.97 -13.67 7.62
C LEU A 95 -4.13 -13.97 6.12
N PHE A 96 -5.24 -13.51 5.53
CA PHE A 96 -5.61 -13.79 4.15
C PHE A 96 -6.02 -12.54 3.39
N TYR A 97 -5.70 -12.52 2.10
CA TYR A 97 -6.29 -11.60 1.14
C TYR A 97 -7.49 -12.25 0.46
N HIS A 98 -8.58 -11.49 0.32
CA HIS A 98 -9.72 -11.85 -0.52
C HIS A 98 -9.44 -11.49 -1.98
N LEU A 99 -9.63 -12.45 -2.88
CA LEU A 99 -9.44 -12.28 -4.31
C LEU A 99 -10.69 -11.65 -4.95
N VAL A 100 -10.50 -10.58 -5.72
CA VAL A 100 -11.62 -9.94 -6.45
C VAL A 100 -11.97 -10.71 -7.73
N GLY A 101 -10.98 -11.32 -8.37
CA GLY A 101 -11.20 -12.15 -9.56
C GLY A 101 -11.77 -13.53 -9.19
N THR A 102 -12.52 -14.13 -10.10
CA THR A 102 -13.14 -15.46 -9.91
C THR A 102 -12.39 -16.59 -10.62
N SER A 103 -11.40 -16.26 -11.45
CA SER A 103 -10.67 -17.21 -12.30
C SER A 103 -9.22 -16.77 -12.45
N PHE A 104 -8.27 -17.68 -12.27
CA PHE A 104 -6.83 -17.38 -12.31
C PHE A 104 -6.06 -18.42 -13.11
N TYR A 105 -4.89 -18.02 -13.64
CA TYR A 105 -3.97 -18.98 -14.24
C TYR A 105 -3.57 -20.05 -13.23
N ALA A 106 -3.49 -21.29 -13.70
CA ALA A 106 -3.31 -22.45 -12.87
C ALA A 106 -1.99 -23.16 -13.13
N SER A 107 -1.42 -23.77 -12.10
CA SER A 107 -0.34 -24.75 -12.23
C SER A 107 -0.87 -26.03 -12.88
N THR A 108 0.01 -26.83 -13.47
CA THR A 108 -0.36 -28.14 -14.04
C THR A 108 -0.01 -29.26 -13.07
N THR A 109 -0.81 -30.32 -13.07
CA THR A 109 -0.53 -31.58 -12.38
C THR A 109 -0.52 -32.73 -13.41
N PRO A 110 -0.08 -33.94 -13.04
CA PRO A 110 -0.15 -35.09 -13.94
C PRO A 110 -1.57 -35.36 -14.48
N THR A 111 -2.59 -35.10 -13.65
CA THR A 111 -4.00 -35.42 -13.89
C THR A 111 -4.86 -34.20 -14.26
N ALA A 112 -4.40 -32.97 -14.06
CA ALA A 112 -5.15 -31.75 -14.35
C ALA A 112 -4.28 -30.71 -15.06
N ARG A 113 -4.72 -30.30 -16.26
CA ARG A 113 -3.93 -29.44 -17.18
C ARG A 113 -4.70 -28.21 -17.65
N LYS A 114 -5.76 -27.81 -16.95
CA LYS A 114 -6.49 -26.60 -17.30
C LYS A 114 -5.57 -25.40 -17.12
N SER A 115 -5.56 -24.47 -18.07
CA SER A 115 -4.74 -23.27 -17.97
C SER A 115 -5.23 -22.30 -16.90
N ARG A 116 -6.48 -22.45 -16.45
CA ARG A 116 -7.11 -21.65 -15.40
C ARG A 116 -7.93 -22.52 -14.44
N ILE A 117 -8.06 -22.03 -13.21
CA ILE A 117 -8.98 -22.54 -12.18
C ILE A 117 -10.03 -21.49 -11.86
N GLU A 118 -11.29 -21.94 -11.74
CA GLU A 118 -12.41 -21.14 -11.25
C GLU A 118 -12.47 -21.27 -9.73
N VAL A 119 -12.29 -20.16 -9.02
CA VAL A 119 -12.22 -20.09 -7.55
C VAL A 119 -13.50 -19.49 -6.94
N GLY A 120 -14.39 -18.96 -7.78
CA GLY A 120 -15.62 -18.30 -7.36
C GLY A 120 -15.38 -16.93 -6.70
N HIS A 121 -16.41 -16.40 -6.03
CA HIS A 121 -16.36 -15.06 -5.45
C HIS A 121 -15.83 -14.99 -4.02
N ASN A 122 -15.67 -16.13 -3.34
CA ASN A 122 -15.24 -16.21 -1.94
C ASN A 122 -13.92 -16.98 -1.84
N ALA A 123 -12.92 -16.50 -2.57
CA ALA A 123 -11.61 -17.13 -2.67
C ALA A 123 -10.56 -16.30 -1.94
N TYR A 124 -9.74 -16.98 -1.16
CA TYR A 124 -8.76 -16.36 -0.27
C TYR A 124 -7.37 -16.96 -0.48
N VAL A 125 -6.34 -16.16 -0.29
CA VAL A 125 -4.94 -16.61 -0.33
C VAL A 125 -4.21 -16.12 0.90
N LYS A 126 -3.36 -16.97 1.48
CA LYS A 126 -2.57 -16.60 2.66
C LYS A 126 -1.66 -15.43 2.34
N ALA A 127 -1.67 -14.43 3.21
CA ALA A 127 -0.84 -13.24 3.07
C ALA A 127 0.66 -13.57 3.05
N ASN A 128 1.09 -14.63 3.75
CA ASN A 128 2.48 -15.08 3.79
C ASN A 128 2.94 -15.78 2.49
N ASP A 129 2.02 -16.26 1.66
CA ASP A 129 2.34 -16.96 0.42
C ASP A 129 2.42 -16.02 -0.80
N VAL A 130 1.98 -14.77 -0.63
CA VAL A 130 1.94 -13.74 -1.66
C VAL A 130 2.77 -12.53 -1.27
N LYS A 131 3.05 -11.64 -2.22
CA LYS A 131 3.72 -10.37 -1.94
C LYS A 131 2.74 -9.22 -2.16
N ALA A 132 2.48 -8.45 -1.11
CA ALA A 132 1.75 -7.20 -1.22
C ALA A 132 2.55 -6.18 -2.05
N ILE A 133 1.87 -5.40 -2.86
CA ILE A 133 2.47 -4.33 -3.65
C ILE A 133 2.34 -3.02 -2.86
N ASP A 134 3.47 -2.35 -2.60
CA ASP A 134 3.53 -1.09 -1.84
C ASP A 134 3.02 0.13 -2.63
N VAL A 135 2.28 -0.11 -3.71
CA VAL A 135 1.65 0.90 -4.57
C VAL A 135 0.14 0.68 -4.50
N GLY A 136 -0.57 1.65 -3.93
CA GLY A 136 -2.03 1.65 -3.83
C GLY A 136 -2.56 1.66 -2.40
N LEU A 137 -3.80 1.19 -2.21
CA LEU A 137 -4.43 1.13 -0.89
C LEU A 137 -3.73 0.07 -0.03
N LYS A 138 -3.30 0.45 1.17
CA LYS A 138 -2.84 -0.50 2.18
C LYS A 138 -4.03 -0.99 2.99
N LEU A 139 -4.35 -2.28 2.88
CA LEU A 139 -5.43 -2.89 3.65
C LEU A 139 -5.01 -3.09 5.11
N THR A 140 -5.94 -2.86 6.02
CA THR A 140 -5.85 -3.25 7.42
C THR A 140 -6.73 -4.48 7.65
N PRO A 141 -6.32 -5.43 8.51
CA PRO A 141 -7.17 -6.57 8.84
C PRO A 141 -8.56 -6.14 9.33
N SER A 142 -9.62 -6.78 8.82
CA SER A 142 -11.01 -6.47 9.19
C SER A 142 -11.46 -7.07 10.52
N ASN A 143 -10.66 -7.96 11.09
CA ASN A 143 -10.86 -8.62 12.37
C ASN A 143 -9.49 -8.94 13.00
N THR A 144 -9.51 -9.58 14.15
CA THR A 144 -8.35 -10.09 14.89
C THR A 144 -8.27 -11.61 14.81
N ALA A 145 -7.08 -12.15 15.10
CA ALA A 145 -6.88 -13.60 15.20
C ALA A 145 -7.82 -14.25 16.25
N ALA A 146 -8.04 -13.57 17.38
CA ALA A 146 -8.92 -14.06 18.44
C ALA A 146 -10.39 -14.12 18.01
N GLU A 147 -10.87 -13.14 17.23
CA GLU A 147 -12.21 -13.17 16.66
C GLU A 147 -12.40 -14.29 15.65
N ALA A 148 -11.39 -14.56 14.82
CA ALA A 148 -11.41 -15.68 13.88
C ALA A 148 -11.47 -17.04 14.60
N GLU A 149 -10.66 -17.23 15.64
CA GLU A 149 -10.69 -18.42 16.48
C GLU A 149 -12.03 -18.58 17.21
N ALA A 150 -12.56 -17.50 17.78
CA ALA A 150 -13.85 -17.53 18.46
C ALA A 150 -14.99 -17.86 17.50
N ALA A 151 -14.95 -17.37 16.25
CA ALA A 151 -15.94 -17.68 15.23
C ALA A 151 -15.92 -19.16 14.81
N ALA A 152 -14.74 -19.78 14.78
CA ALA A 152 -14.60 -21.20 14.42
C ALA A 152 -15.06 -22.19 15.52
N LYS A 153 -15.24 -21.71 16.76
CA LYS A 153 -15.66 -22.52 17.92
C LYS A 153 -17.15 -22.39 18.25
N LYS A 154 -17.90 -21.60 17.48
CA LYS A 154 -19.37 -21.44 17.62
C LYS A 154 -20.09 -22.52 16.82
#